data_AF-A0AAN8VC59-F1
#
_entry.id   AF-A0AAN8VC59-F1
#
_cell.length_a   1.000
_cell.length_b   1.000
_cell.length_c   1.000
_cell.angle_alpha   90.00
_cell.angle_beta   90.00
_cell.angle_gamma   90.00
#
_symmetry.space_group_name_H-M   'P 1'
#
loop_
_entity.id
_entity.type
_entity.pdbx_description
1 polymer ?
#
loop_
_entity_poly.entity_id
_entity_poly.type
_entity_poly.pdbx_seq_one_letter_code
_entity_poly.pdbx_strand_id
1 'polypeptide(L)'
;MKDREVRKTPGCSSVFINEKVLDFFYGNELGTKYNNEVLELVVSWLKSEGYGPDPSQVLLDIEEDGKESLLSLHSEKMAVVLGLINGNKRVPIHIVTNLRVCGDCHLYVKLFFTIRTVSTIFRLVYARVMNAGKIALSP
;
A
#
# COMPACT_ATOMS: atom_id res chain seq x y z
N MET A 1 -12.35 16.80 23.95
CA MET A 1 -12.54 15.65 24.86
C MET A 1 -11.19 15.29 25.46
N LYS A 2 -11.14 15.21 26.79
CA LYS A 2 -9.92 15.08 27.62
C LYS A 2 -9.43 13.62 27.70
N ASP A 3 -8.12 13.46 27.84
CA ASP A 3 -7.42 12.41 28.60
C ASP A 3 -7.85 10.95 28.46
N ARG A 4 -7.82 10.44 27.23
CA ARG A 4 -7.36 9.06 27.01
C ARG A 4 -6.29 9.14 25.95
N GLU A 5 -5.06 8.71 26.25
CA GLU A 5 -4.07 8.44 25.22
C GLU A 5 -4.60 7.27 24.36
N VAL A 6 -5.51 7.59 23.45
CA VAL A 6 -5.94 6.67 22.39
C VAL A 6 -4.77 6.59 21.44
N ARG A 7 -3.81 5.72 21.75
CA ARG A 7 -2.77 5.33 20.81
C ARG A 7 -3.46 4.61 19.65
N LYS A 8 -3.73 5.35 18.58
CA LYS A 8 -4.18 4.76 17.32
C LYS A 8 -3.04 3.88 16.80
N THR A 9 -3.33 2.61 16.52
CA THR A 9 -2.39 1.77 15.78
C THR A 9 -2.13 2.46 14.44
N PRO A 10 -0.86 2.75 14.07
CA PRO A 10 -0.56 3.35 12.79
C PRO A 10 -0.99 2.42 11.65
N GLY A 11 -1.37 3.03 10.52
CA GLY A 11 -1.62 2.28 9.30
C GLY A 11 -0.35 1.57 8.85
N CYS A 12 -0.48 0.28 8.58
CA CYS A 12 0.61 -0.59 8.19
C CYS A 12 0.18 -1.48 7.02
N SER A 13 1.04 -1.57 6.00
CA SER A 13 0.98 -2.59 4.97
C SER A 13 2.20 -3.50 5.05
N SER A 14 1.98 -4.81 5.15
CA SER A 14 3.00 -5.85 5.17
C SER A 14 3.08 -6.55 3.82
N VAL A 15 4.29 -6.75 3.31
CA VAL A 15 4.55 -7.51 2.08
C VAL A 15 5.25 -8.82 2.44
N PHE A 16 4.67 -9.95 2.05
CA PHE A 16 5.28 -11.28 2.21
C PHE A 16 5.97 -11.67 0.91
N ILE A 17 7.30 -11.80 0.95
CA ILE A 17 8.16 -12.14 -0.20
C ILE A 17 9.22 -13.14 0.27
N ASN A 18 9.35 -14.29 -0.39
CA ASN A 18 10.39 -15.30 -0.12
C ASN A 18 10.54 -15.62 1.39
N GLU A 19 9.42 -15.91 2.06
CA GLU A 19 9.35 -16.22 3.51
C GLU A 19 9.72 -15.07 4.46
N LYS A 20 9.96 -13.86 3.93
CA LYS A 20 10.22 -12.65 4.71
C LYS A 20 8.99 -11.74 4.71
N VAL A 21 8.78 -11.06 5.84
CA VAL A 21 7.77 -10.02 5.99
C VAL A 21 8.46 -8.66 6.02
N LEU A 22 8.00 -7.74 5.19
CA LEU A 22 8.44 -6.35 5.20
C LEU A 22 7.24 -5.45 5.57
N ASP A 23 7.31 -4.78 6.71
CA ASP A 23 6.25 -3.92 7.23
C ASP A 23 6.48 -2.45 6.85
N PHE A 24 5.41 -1.77 6.41
CA PHE A 24 5.43 -0.36 6.03
C PHE A 24 4.38 0.42 6.78
N PHE A 25 4.83 1.37 7.59
CA PHE A 25 3.95 2.28 8.31
C PHE A 25 3.88 3.61 7.59
N TYR A 26 2.69 4.20 7.54
CA TYR A 26 2.55 5.60 7.15
C TYR A 26 3.42 6.48 8.06
N GLY A 27 4.30 7.28 7.45
CA GLY A 27 5.18 8.21 8.16
C GLY A 27 6.40 7.59 8.84
N ASN A 28 6.70 6.29 8.61
CA ASN A 28 7.96 5.71 9.06
C ASN A 28 8.88 5.49 7.86
N GLU A 29 9.85 6.39 7.72
CA GLU A 29 11.03 6.24 6.86
C GLU A 29 11.93 5.16 7.44
N LEU A 30 11.45 3.91 7.52
CA LEU A 30 12.35 2.79 7.73
C LEU A 30 13.34 2.84 6.57
N GLY A 31 14.63 2.97 6.90
CA GLY A 31 15.74 3.30 5.99
C GLY A 31 16.00 2.36 4.80
N THR A 32 15.01 1.57 4.38
CA THR A 32 14.84 1.18 2.98
C THR A 32 14.75 2.45 2.16
N LYS A 33 15.82 2.76 1.40
CA LYS A 33 15.83 3.78 0.36
C LYS A 33 14.53 3.69 -0.43
N TYR A 34 13.65 4.62 -0.09
CA TYR A 34 12.42 4.90 -0.79
C TYR A 34 12.81 5.12 -2.25
N ASN A 35 12.44 4.16 -3.12
CA ASN A 35 12.74 4.29 -4.53
C ASN A 35 11.60 5.08 -5.17
N ASN A 36 11.63 6.39 -4.93
CA ASN A 36 10.77 7.40 -5.55
C ASN A 36 10.61 7.15 -7.05
N GLU A 37 11.72 6.85 -7.71
CA GLU A 37 11.75 6.62 -9.16
C GLU A 37 10.89 5.42 -9.57
N VAL A 38 10.89 4.33 -8.79
CA VAL A 38 10.03 3.16 -9.07
C VAL A 38 8.56 3.48 -8.76
N LEU A 39 8.27 4.24 -7.71
CA LEU A 39 6.90 4.67 -7.43
C LEU A 39 6.36 5.54 -8.58
N GLU A 40 7.14 6.54 -9.02
CA GLU A 40 6.81 7.41 -10.14
C GLU A 40 6.63 6.61 -11.44
N LEU A 41 7.50 5.63 -11.71
CA LEU A 41 7.39 4.73 -12.85
C LEU A 41 6.09 3.93 -12.83
N VAL A 42 5.75 3.34 -11.68
CA VAL A 42 4.50 2.58 -11.52
C VAL A 42 3.30 3.51 -11.68
N VAL A 43 3.32 4.69 -11.07
CA VAL A 43 2.24 5.69 -11.22
C VAL A 43 2.08 6.09 -12.68
N SER A 44 3.18 6.30 -13.41
CA SER A 44 3.17 6.63 -14.84
C SER A 44 2.52 5.53 -15.68
N TRP A 45 2.88 4.26 -15.44
CA TRP A 45 2.23 3.12 -16.10
C TRP A 45 0.74 3.00 -15.78
N LEU A 46 0.35 3.28 -14.53
CA LEU A 46 -1.05 3.23 -14.16
C LEU A 46 -1.83 4.39 -14.78
N LYS A 47 -1.21 5.58 -14.90
CA LYS A 47 -1.81 6.74 -15.56
C LYS A 47 -2.15 6.45 -17.02
N SER A 48 -1.32 5.69 -17.76
CA SER A 48 -1.66 5.28 -19.13
C SER A 48 -2.85 4.33 -19.20
N GLU A 49 -3.20 3.66 -18.10
CA GLU A 49 -4.38 2.78 -17.96
C GLU A 49 -5.57 3.47 -17.26
N GLY A 50 -5.53 4.79 -17.09
CA GLY A 50 -6.62 5.58 -16.53
C GLY A 50 -6.60 5.75 -15.01
N TYR A 51 -5.47 5.50 -14.35
CA TYR A 51 -5.30 5.91 -12.95
C TYR A 51 -5.10 7.42 -12.84
N GLY A 52 -5.94 8.09 -12.06
CA GLY A 52 -5.70 9.44 -11.57
C GLY A 52 -5.80 9.44 -10.04
N PRO A 53 -4.90 10.11 -9.30
CA PRO A 53 -5.09 10.33 -7.86
C PRO A 53 -6.46 10.94 -7.58
N ASP A 54 -7.11 10.52 -6.49
CA ASP A 54 -8.39 11.09 -6.04
C ASP A 54 -8.19 11.87 -4.74
N PRO A 55 -7.92 13.20 -4.80
CA PRO A 55 -7.72 14.06 -3.62
C PRO A 55 -8.86 14.01 -2.62
N SER A 56 -10.09 13.64 -3.04
CA SER A 56 -11.24 13.54 -2.13
C SER A 56 -11.09 12.44 -1.07
N GLN A 57 -10.18 11.49 -1.28
CA GLN A 57 -9.83 10.46 -0.30
C GLN A 57 -9.01 11.01 0.89
N VAL A 58 -8.51 12.25 0.81
CA VAL A 58 -7.79 12.93 1.90
C VAL A 58 -8.70 13.98 2.53
N LEU A 59 -9.09 13.72 3.78
CA LEU A 59 -10.00 14.58 4.56
C LEU A 59 -9.33 15.82 5.17
N LEU A 60 -8.01 15.96 5.02
CA LEU A 60 -7.30 17.15 5.49
C LEU A 60 -7.66 18.36 4.63
N ASP A 61 -7.82 19.50 5.28
CA ASP A 61 -8.10 20.77 4.62
C ASP A 61 -6.79 21.44 4.19
N ILE A 62 -6.25 20.97 3.07
CA ILE A 62 -5.01 21.44 2.43
C ILE A 62 -5.24 21.51 0.92
N GLU A 63 -4.32 22.15 0.21
CA GLU A 63 -4.33 22.24 -1.25
C GLU A 63 -4.34 20.86 -1.92
N GLU A 64 -4.97 20.75 -3.09
CA GLU A 64 -5.12 19.48 -3.82
C GLU A 64 -3.77 18.81 -4.10
N ASP A 65 -2.77 19.57 -4.52
CA ASP A 65 -1.39 19.07 -4.72
C ASP A 65 -0.80 18.46 -3.43
N GLY A 66 -1.12 19.06 -2.28
CA GLY A 66 -0.77 18.53 -0.98
C GLY A 66 -1.50 17.21 -0.67
N LYS A 67 -2.77 17.10 -1.05
CA LYS A 67 -3.56 15.86 -0.89
C LYS A 67 -3.02 14.75 -1.78
N GLU A 68 -2.72 15.03 -3.04
CA GLU A 68 -2.11 14.06 -3.96
C GLU A 68 -0.76 13.56 -3.43
N SER A 69 0.04 14.48 -2.89
CA SER A 69 1.31 14.13 -2.24
C SER A 69 1.09 13.16 -1.09
N LEU A 70 0.09 13.38 -0.23
CA LEU A 70 -0.23 12.46 0.86
C LEU A 70 -0.75 11.09 0.37
N LEU A 71 -1.54 11.07 -0.70
CA LEU A 71 -1.99 9.82 -1.32
C LEU A 71 -0.83 9.00 -1.88
N SER A 72 0.22 9.65 -2.37
CA SER A 72 1.42 8.95 -2.86
C SER A 72 2.15 8.19 -1.74
N LEU A 73 2.00 8.67 -0.50
CA LEU A 73 2.62 8.10 0.71
C LEU A 73 1.78 7.01 1.40
N HIS A 74 0.64 6.61 0.81
CA HIS A 74 -0.14 5.51 1.36
C HIS A 74 0.65 4.19 1.33
N SER A 75 0.65 3.48 2.46
CA SER A 75 1.43 2.26 2.68
C SER A 75 1.15 1.16 1.66
N GLU A 76 -0.06 1.11 1.10
CA GLU A 76 -0.51 0.16 0.11
C GLU A 76 0.20 0.33 -1.23
N LYS A 77 0.46 1.58 -1.65
CA LYS A 77 1.20 1.88 -2.88
C LYS A 77 2.67 1.48 -2.72
N MET A 78 3.24 1.77 -1.54
CA MET A 78 4.61 1.38 -1.20
C MET A 78 4.77 -0.14 -1.19
N ALA A 79 3.82 -0.85 -0.60
CA ALA A 79 3.80 -2.31 -0.56
C ALA A 79 3.82 -2.93 -1.97
N VAL A 80 3.09 -2.34 -2.92
CA VAL A 80 3.12 -2.74 -4.34
C VAL A 80 4.50 -2.54 -4.97
N VAL A 81 5.09 -1.35 -4.81
CA VAL A 81 6.42 -1.03 -5.33
C VAL A 81 7.48 -1.98 -4.79
N LEU A 82 7.43 -2.31 -3.51
CA LEU A 82 8.39 -3.23 -2.91
C LEU A 82 8.18 -4.67 -3.30
N GLY A 83 6.92 -5.08 -3.46
CA GLY A 83 6.56 -6.31 -4.16
C GLY A 83 7.25 -6.37 -5.51
N LEU A 84 7.18 -5.30 -6.30
CA LEU A 84 7.81 -5.24 -7.61
C LEU A 84 9.35 -5.35 -7.56
N ILE A 85 10.00 -4.61 -6.65
CA ILE A 85 11.47 -4.55 -6.55
C ILE A 85 12.06 -5.87 -6.03
N ASN A 86 11.43 -6.46 -5.01
CA ASN A 86 11.99 -7.61 -4.30
C ASN A 86 11.37 -8.95 -4.75
N GLY A 87 10.26 -8.91 -5.47
CA GLY A 87 9.52 -10.08 -5.89
C GLY A 87 10.22 -10.89 -6.98
N ASN A 88 10.27 -12.20 -6.79
CA ASN A 88 10.67 -13.11 -7.86
C ASN A 88 9.48 -13.32 -8.82
N LYS A 89 9.76 -13.34 -10.13
CA LYS A 89 8.76 -13.60 -11.18
C LYS A 89 7.93 -14.87 -10.97
N ARG A 90 8.37 -15.83 -10.15
CA ARG A 90 7.68 -17.12 -9.92
C ARG A 90 6.99 -17.26 -8.57
N VAL A 91 7.18 -16.31 -7.65
CA VAL A 91 6.66 -16.40 -6.28
C VAL A 91 5.52 -15.41 -6.10
N PRO A 92 4.38 -15.84 -5.55
CA PRO A 92 3.31 -14.91 -5.27
C PRO A 92 3.71 -13.84 -4.25
N ILE A 93 3.21 -12.62 -4.44
CA ILE A 93 3.42 -11.52 -3.49
C ILE A 93 2.11 -11.29 -2.76
N HIS A 94 2.16 -11.38 -1.43
CA HIS A 94 1.01 -11.10 -0.59
C HIS A 94 1.17 -9.74 0.06
N ILE A 95 0.18 -8.88 -0.12
CA ILE A 95 0.11 -7.57 0.54
C ILE A 95 -1.06 -7.64 1.52
N VAL A 96 -0.79 -7.27 2.76
CA VAL A 96 -1.75 -7.26 3.86
C VAL A 96 -1.73 -5.88 4.50
N THR A 97 -2.89 -5.25 4.68
CA THR A 97 -2.99 -3.97 5.40
C THR A 97 -3.85 -4.12 6.65
N ASN A 98 -3.53 -3.36 7.70
CA ASN A 98 -4.33 -3.28 8.92
C ASN A 98 -5.39 -2.16 8.86
N LEU A 99 -5.46 -1.39 7.77
CA LEU A 99 -6.51 -0.38 7.58
C LEU A 99 -7.41 -0.75 6.42
N ARG A 100 -8.60 -0.12 6.42
CA ARG A 100 -9.46 -0.16 5.24
C ARG A 100 -8.74 0.59 4.11
N VAL A 101 -8.58 -0.09 2.98
CA VAL A 101 -8.02 0.51 1.77
C VAL A 101 -8.96 1.61 1.25
N CYS A 102 -8.43 2.80 1.02
CA CYS A 102 -9.18 3.92 0.42
C CYS A 102 -9.49 3.67 -1.07
N GLY A 103 -10.40 4.44 -1.65
CA GLY A 103 -10.82 4.28 -3.05
C GLY A 103 -9.67 4.43 -4.04
N ASP A 104 -8.80 5.41 -3.80
CA ASP A 104 -7.59 5.66 -4.61
C ASP A 104 -6.62 4.47 -4.59
N CYS A 105 -6.26 3.98 -3.41
CA CYS A 105 -5.38 2.79 -3.28
C CYS A 105 -6.03 1.53 -3.86
N HIS A 106 -7.35 1.38 -3.73
CA HIS A 106 -8.05 0.25 -4.33
C HIS A 106 -7.96 0.26 -5.85
N LEU A 107 -8.15 1.43 -6.48
CA LEU A 107 -8.01 1.60 -7.93
C LEU A 107 -6.56 1.38 -8.38
N TYR A 108 -5.60 1.98 -7.68
CA TYR A 108 -4.17 1.82 -7.94
C TYR A 108 -3.76 0.34 -7.97
N VAL A 109 -4.11 -0.41 -6.92
CA VAL A 109 -3.75 -1.84 -6.80
C VAL A 109 -4.47 -2.69 -7.85
N LYS A 110 -5.74 -2.40 -8.12
CA LYS A 110 -6.53 -3.11 -9.14
C LYS A 110 -5.92 -2.95 -10.54
N LEU A 111 -5.58 -1.73 -10.93
CA LEU A 111 -4.96 -1.46 -12.23
C LEU A 111 -3.56 -2.09 -12.32
N PHE A 112 -2.79 -2.05 -11.24
CA PHE A 112 -1.48 -2.70 -11.19
C PHE A 112 -1.55 -4.21 -11.47
N PHE A 113 -2.52 -4.92 -10.89
CA PHE A 113 -2.73 -6.34 -11.19
C PHE A 113 -3.29 -6.61 -12.57
N THR A 114 -4.03 -5.66 -13.14
CA THR A 114 -4.54 -5.78 -14.51
C THR A 114 -3.40 -5.69 -15.53
N ILE A 115 -2.42 -4.79 -15.32
CA ILE A 115 -1.25 -4.65 -16.19
C ILE A 115 -0.30 -5.84 -16.07
N ARG A 116 -0.10 -6.38 -14.85
CA ARG A 116 0.81 -7.50 -14.61
C ARG A 116 0.16 -8.85 -14.90
N THR A 117 -0.17 -9.11 -16.16
CA THR A 117 -0.54 -10.46 -16.61
C THR A 117 0.69 -11.34 -16.88
N VAL A 118 0.65 -12.57 -16.34
CA VAL A 118 1.34 -13.81 -16.78
C VAL A 118 2.68 -14.25 -16.15
N SER A 119 3.18 -13.72 -15.02
CA SER A 119 4.23 -14.47 -14.27
C SER A 119 4.17 -14.32 -12.76
N THR A 120 3.90 -13.13 -12.24
CA THR A 120 3.87 -12.90 -10.79
C THR A 120 2.44 -12.82 -10.29
N ILE A 121 2.02 -13.80 -9.50
CA ILE A 121 0.71 -13.81 -8.86
C ILE A 121 0.77 -12.83 -7.69
N PHE A 122 0.07 -11.70 -7.75
CA PHE A 122 -0.13 -10.91 -6.56
C PHE A 122 -1.48 -11.28 -5.95
N ARG A 123 -1.50 -11.54 -4.64
CA ARG A 123 -2.73 -11.79 -3.89
C ARG A 123 -2.83 -10.75 -2.79
N LEU A 124 -3.67 -9.75 -3.01
CA LEU A 124 -4.03 -8.81 -1.96
C LEU A 124 -4.94 -9.54 -0.97
N VAL A 125 -4.48 -9.65 0.27
CA VAL A 125 -5.29 -10.20 1.37
C VAL A 125 -5.67 -9.02 2.25
N TYR A 126 -6.92 -8.60 2.16
CA TYR A 126 -7.48 -7.64 3.10
C TYR A 126 -7.57 -8.30 4.48
N ALA A 127 -6.57 -8.12 5.34
CA ALA A 127 -6.73 -8.49 6.73
C ALA A 127 -7.71 -7.52 7.37
N ARG A 128 -8.90 -8.02 7.69
CA ARG A 128 -9.78 -7.34 8.61
C ARG A 128 -9.05 -7.33 9.96
N VAL A 129 -8.71 -6.16 10.48
CA VAL A 129 -8.19 -6.06 11.86
C VAL A 129 -9.26 -6.59 12.80
N MET A 130 -9.10 -7.85 13.17
CA MET A 130 -9.71 -8.41 14.37
C MET A 130 -8.83 -7.89 15.51
N ASN A 131 -9.45 -7.14 16.42
CA ASN A 131 -8.79 -6.58 17.59
C ASN A 131 -7.87 -7.61 18.27
N ALA A 132 -6.68 -7.15 18.66
CA ALA A 132 -5.67 -7.84 19.46
C ALA A 132 -4.96 -9.04 18.80
N GLY A 133 -3.84 -8.75 18.13
CA GLY A 133 -2.60 -9.53 18.32
C GLY A 133 -2.40 -10.82 17.54
N LYS A 134 -3.24 -11.17 16.55
CA LYS A 134 -2.96 -12.31 15.65
C LYS A 134 -3.38 -11.98 14.21
N ILE A 135 -2.39 -11.79 13.34
CA ILE A 135 -2.59 -11.90 11.89
C ILE A 135 -2.71 -13.39 11.60
N ALA A 136 -3.95 -13.91 11.55
CA ALA A 136 -4.19 -15.25 11.04
C ALA A 136 -4.39 -15.14 9.52
N LEU A 137 -3.39 -15.62 8.76
CA LEU A 137 -3.61 -15.94 7.36
C LEU A 137 -4.57 -17.13 7.33
N SER A 138 -5.81 -16.90 6.87
CA SER A 138 -6.73 -18.01 6.61
C SER A 138 -6.20 -18.84 5.43
N PRO A 139 -6.29 -20.19 5.49
CA PRO A 139 -5.87 -21.06 4.40
C PRO A 139 -6.60 -20.78 3.08
#